data_AF-A0A0L0MFE8-F1
#
_entry.id   AF-A0A0L0MFE8-F1
#
_cell.length_a   1.000
_cell.length_b   1.000
_cell.length_c   1.000
_cell.angle_alpha   90.00
_cell.angle_beta   90.00
_cell.angle_gamma   90.00
#
_symmetry.space_group_name_H-M   'P 1'
#
loop_
_entity.id
_entity.type
_entity.pdbx_description
1 polymer ?
#
loop_
_entity_poly.entity_id
_entity_poly.type
_entity_poly.pdbx_seq_one_letter_code
_entity_poly.pdbx_strand_id
1 'polypeptide(L)'
;MAELAGIGVDWYVRMEQGRTVSPSDVTFDALARALRLGAADSAHLRALARGGDGAAFSIEPVPPTIVRLVQSYAHPAYVTGRRWDLLAWNDAAADVLCFDRLADIDRNLLVFMFATPLARDLFGAAWHDEARRMIALFRATHDLWADDPAFIELVERLKSSSTDFADGWNRHDVRIGVSGEKVLHHPVRGALRYTYATFQSNDDAALKLAIYTPV
;
A
#
# COMPACT_ATOMS: atom_id res chain seq x y z
N MET A 1 23.07 -21.60 -6.18
CA MET A 1 22.09 -20.55 -6.54
C MET A 1 22.07 -20.29 -8.04
N ALA A 2 23.22 -20.03 -8.71
CA ALA A 2 23.29 -19.82 -10.16
C ALA A 2 22.91 -21.04 -11.03
N GLU A 3 23.26 -22.26 -10.62
CA GLU A 3 22.91 -23.49 -11.37
C GLU A 3 21.43 -23.88 -11.27
N LEU A 4 20.71 -23.47 -10.22
CA LEU A 4 19.32 -23.90 -9.97
C LEU A 4 18.29 -23.14 -10.81
N ALA A 5 18.68 -22.07 -11.50
CA ALA A 5 17.77 -21.27 -12.31
C ALA A 5 18.16 -21.22 -13.80
N GLY A 6 19.20 -21.95 -14.24
CA GLY A 6 19.65 -21.95 -15.64
C GLY A 6 20.11 -20.57 -16.14
N ILE A 7 20.42 -19.66 -15.22
CA ILE A 7 20.87 -18.30 -15.52
C ILE A 7 22.37 -18.28 -15.27
N GLY A 8 23.15 -18.09 -16.35
CA GLY A 8 24.61 -18.05 -16.26
C GLY A 8 25.08 -17.00 -15.25
N VAL A 9 26.22 -17.26 -14.61
CA VAL A 9 26.88 -16.37 -13.63
C VAL A 9 26.95 -14.91 -14.11
N ASP A 10 27.02 -14.70 -15.43
CA ASP A 10 26.98 -13.39 -16.10
C ASP A 10 25.69 -12.57 -15.82
N TRP A 11 24.54 -13.22 -15.60
CA TRP A 11 23.27 -12.54 -15.32
C TRP A 11 23.23 -11.95 -13.90
N TYR A 12 23.70 -12.70 -12.91
CA TYR A 12 23.79 -12.23 -11.52
C TYR A 12 24.76 -11.05 -11.39
N VAL A 13 25.91 -11.14 -12.09
CA VAL A 13 26.91 -10.07 -12.14
C VAL A 13 26.38 -8.81 -12.83
N ARG A 14 25.57 -8.95 -13.89
CA ARG A 14 24.97 -7.80 -14.59
C ARG A 14 23.87 -7.11 -13.77
N MET A 15 23.14 -7.86 -12.95
CA MET A 15 22.14 -7.35 -12.02
C MET A 15 22.81 -6.50 -10.92
N GLU A 16 23.89 -6.98 -10.29
CA GLU A 16 24.65 -6.22 -9.29
C GLU A 16 25.33 -4.97 -9.88
N GLN A 17 25.63 -4.97 -11.19
CA GLN A 17 26.22 -3.84 -11.89
C GLN A 17 25.20 -2.81 -12.43
N GLY A 18 23.91 -2.95 -12.10
CA GLY A 18 22.87 -2.01 -12.50
C GLY A 18 22.60 -1.94 -14.01
N ARG A 19 23.02 -2.94 -14.79
CA ARG A 19 22.72 -3.02 -16.23
C ARG A 19 21.34 -3.62 -16.43
N THR A 20 20.48 -2.95 -17.21
CA THR A 20 19.12 -3.40 -17.51
C THR A 20 19.15 -4.70 -18.30
N VAL A 21 18.98 -5.81 -17.60
CA VAL A 21 18.69 -7.11 -18.23
C VAL A 21 17.30 -7.46 -17.75
N SER A 22 16.27 -7.22 -18.58
CA SER A 22 14.93 -7.72 -18.28
C SER A 22 14.90 -9.21 -18.65
N PRO A 23 14.83 -10.13 -17.67
CA PRO A 23 14.73 -11.56 -17.94
C PRO A 23 13.49 -11.87 -18.76
N SER A 24 13.55 -12.92 -19.60
CA SER A 24 12.34 -13.46 -20.21
C SER A 24 11.37 -13.97 -19.14
N ASP A 25 10.06 -14.01 -19.43
CA ASP A 25 9.05 -14.54 -18.51
C ASP A 25 9.39 -15.99 -18.05
N VAL A 26 10.00 -16.78 -18.94
CA VAL A 26 10.47 -18.14 -18.63
C VAL A 26 11.57 -18.14 -17.58
N THR A 27 12.50 -17.18 -17.64
CA THR A 27 13.57 -16.99 -16.65
C THR A 27 13.00 -16.55 -15.30
N PHE A 28 11.97 -15.68 -15.30
CA PHE A 28 11.27 -15.30 -14.07
C PHE A 28 10.56 -16.47 -13.40
N ASP A 29 9.84 -17.28 -14.17
CA ASP A 29 9.11 -18.43 -13.63
C ASP A 29 10.06 -19.48 -13.06
N ALA A 30 11.23 -19.67 -13.69
CA ALA A 30 12.28 -20.53 -13.15
C ALA A 30 12.84 -19.98 -11.81
N LEU A 31 13.10 -18.68 -11.74
CA LEU A 31 13.61 -18.03 -10.54
C LEU A 31 12.58 -18.04 -9.40
N ALA A 32 11.31 -17.74 -9.68
CA ALA A 32 10.22 -17.80 -8.71
C ALA A 32 10.06 -19.21 -8.11
N ARG A 33 10.16 -20.27 -8.93
CA ARG A 33 10.16 -21.66 -8.45
C ARG A 33 11.39 -21.99 -7.63
N ALA A 34 12.58 -21.61 -8.09
CA ALA A 34 13.84 -21.89 -7.39
C ALA A 34 13.87 -21.22 -6.00
N LEU A 35 13.35 -20.00 -5.89
CA LEU A 35 13.25 -19.23 -4.66
C LEU A 35 11.98 -19.52 -3.84
N ARG A 36 11.09 -20.42 -4.32
CA ARG A 36 9.79 -20.76 -3.70
C ARG A 36 8.94 -19.53 -3.39
N LEU A 37 8.95 -18.54 -4.28
CA LEU A 37 8.21 -17.30 -4.12
C LEU A 37 6.70 -17.54 -4.17
N GLY A 38 5.94 -16.87 -3.30
CA GLY A 38 4.49 -16.82 -3.39
C GLY A 38 4.03 -16.02 -4.61
N ALA A 39 2.72 -16.04 -4.89
CA ALA A 39 2.15 -15.27 -6.00
C ALA A 39 2.39 -13.76 -5.84
N ALA A 40 2.30 -13.24 -4.60
CA ALA A 40 2.58 -11.84 -4.27
C ALA A 40 4.05 -11.48 -4.54
N ASP A 41 4.99 -12.26 -3.99
CA ASP A 41 6.43 -12.01 -4.17
C ASP A 41 6.85 -12.13 -5.64
N SER A 42 6.27 -13.07 -6.39
CA SER A 42 6.54 -13.24 -7.82
C SER A 42 6.03 -12.09 -8.65
N ALA A 43 4.84 -11.56 -8.35
CA ALA A 43 4.30 -10.37 -9.03
C ALA A 43 5.15 -9.13 -8.73
N HIS A 44 5.55 -8.97 -7.47
CA HIS A 44 6.41 -7.89 -7.00
C HIS A 44 7.78 -7.89 -7.70
N LEU A 45 8.44 -9.05 -7.76
CA LEU A 45 9.74 -9.17 -8.42
C LEU A 45 9.68 -8.83 -9.91
N ARG A 46 8.62 -9.24 -10.61
CA ARG A 46 8.42 -8.87 -12.02
C ARG A 46 8.21 -7.37 -12.18
N ALA A 47 7.49 -6.72 -11.26
CA ALA A 47 7.30 -5.28 -11.30
C ALA A 47 8.63 -4.53 -11.10
N LEU A 48 9.45 -4.95 -10.14
CA LEU A 48 10.78 -4.37 -9.90
C LEU A 48 11.68 -4.46 -11.14
N ALA A 49 11.67 -5.60 -11.81
CA ALA A 49 12.55 -5.81 -12.97
C ALA A 49 12.12 -5.07 -14.25
N ARG A 50 10.88 -4.56 -14.31
CA ARG A 50 10.45 -3.66 -15.37
C ARG A 50 11.00 -2.24 -15.19
N GLY A 51 11.40 -1.88 -13.96
CA GLY A 51 11.88 -0.55 -13.62
C GLY A 51 10.75 0.49 -13.51
N GLY A 52 10.98 1.53 -12.71
CA GLY A 52 10.13 2.73 -12.66
C GLY A 52 10.58 3.77 -13.68
N ASP A 53 9.70 4.72 -14.01
CA ASP A 53 9.90 5.71 -15.09
C ASP A 53 10.93 6.82 -14.77
N GLY A 54 11.70 6.69 -13.69
CA GLY A 54 12.74 7.66 -13.27
C GLY A 54 12.24 9.07 -12.90
N ALA A 55 10.96 9.36 -13.12
CA ALA A 55 10.33 10.61 -12.74
C ALA A 55 10.15 10.69 -11.22
N ALA A 56 10.44 11.86 -10.65
CA ALA A 56 10.22 12.13 -9.24
C ALA A 56 8.73 12.05 -8.89
N PHE A 57 8.43 11.60 -7.68
CA PHE A 57 7.08 11.46 -7.17
C PHE A 57 6.35 12.81 -7.14
N SER A 58 5.12 12.79 -7.64
CA SER A 58 4.14 13.85 -7.43
C SER A 58 2.81 13.24 -6.99
N ILE A 59 2.09 13.95 -6.13
CA ILE A 59 0.74 13.61 -5.70
C ILE A 59 -0.18 13.53 -6.93
N GLU A 60 -0.97 12.47 -7.01
CA GLU A 60 -1.86 12.23 -8.13
C GLU A 60 -3.08 13.16 -8.10
N PRO A 61 -3.43 13.82 -9.22
CA PRO A 61 -4.67 14.57 -9.31
C PRO A 61 -5.86 13.60 -9.35
N VAL A 62 -6.90 13.86 -8.56
CA VAL A 62 -8.13 13.06 -8.59
C VAL A 62 -9.10 13.65 -9.62
N PRO A 63 -9.53 12.87 -10.64
CA PRO A 63 -10.56 13.29 -11.57
C PRO A 63 -11.83 13.79 -10.86
N PRO A 64 -12.44 14.92 -11.29
CA PRO A 64 -13.65 15.45 -10.66
C PRO A 64 -14.83 14.46 -10.66
N THR A 65 -14.88 13.55 -11.64
CA THR A 65 -15.85 12.43 -11.70
C THR A 65 -15.71 11.49 -10.51
N ILE A 66 -14.48 11.12 -10.14
CA ILE A 66 -14.18 10.26 -8.99
C ILE A 66 -14.51 10.98 -7.69
N VAL A 67 -14.16 12.27 -7.57
CA VAL A 67 -14.55 13.06 -6.39
C VAL A 67 -16.06 13.06 -6.20
N ARG A 68 -16.84 13.34 -7.25
CA ARG A 68 -18.31 13.31 -7.16
C ARG A 68 -18.85 11.93 -6.79
N LEU A 69 -18.28 10.87 -7.34
CA LEU A 69 -18.66 9.49 -7.02
C LEU A 69 -18.49 9.22 -5.52
N VAL A 70 -17.31 9.54 -4.97
CA VAL A 70 -17.00 9.40 -3.53
C VAL A 70 -18.01 10.17 -2.70
N GLN A 71 -18.25 11.45 -3.02
CA GLN A 71 -19.19 12.29 -2.28
C GLN A 71 -20.64 11.80 -2.35
N SER A 72 -21.04 11.14 -3.44
CA SER A 72 -22.41 10.63 -3.61
C SER A 72 -22.69 9.33 -2.86
N TYR A 73 -21.65 8.63 -2.41
CA TYR A 73 -21.80 7.33 -1.76
C TYR A 73 -22.19 7.50 -0.27
N ALA A 74 -23.18 6.72 0.18
CA ALA A 74 -23.80 6.90 1.50
C ALA A 74 -22.98 6.37 2.70
N HIS A 75 -22.01 5.49 2.45
CA HIS A 75 -21.18 4.87 3.47
C HIS A 75 -19.71 5.31 3.33
N PRO A 76 -18.80 5.00 4.26
CA PRO A 76 -17.43 5.49 4.18
C PRO A 76 -16.77 5.12 2.84
N ALA A 77 -16.29 6.14 2.13
CA ALA A 77 -15.53 5.99 0.91
C ALA A 77 -14.41 7.03 0.82
N TYR A 78 -13.28 6.60 0.27
CA TYR A 78 -12.11 7.47 0.09
C TYR A 78 -11.22 6.99 -1.05
N VAL A 79 -10.38 7.89 -1.53
CA VAL A 79 -9.39 7.65 -2.58
C VAL A 79 -8.00 7.86 -2.01
N THR A 80 -7.09 6.94 -2.31
CA THR A 80 -5.67 7.11 -2.07
C THR A 80 -4.84 7.08 -3.34
N GLY A 81 -3.69 7.75 -3.28
CA GLY A 81 -2.63 7.66 -4.30
C GLY A 81 -1.67 6.49 -4.06
N ARG A 82 -0.61 6.40 -4.87
CA ARG A 82 0.37 5.30 -4.80
C ARG A 82 1.10 5.27 -3.46
N ARG A 83 1.38 6.44 -2.88
CA ARG A 83 2.05 6.59 -1.58
C ARG A 83 1.09 6.49 -0.39
N TRP A 84 -0.19 6.18 -0.66
CA TRP A 84 -1.27 6.10 0.32
C TRP A 84 -1.68 7.44 0.93
N ASP A 85 -1.34 8.55 0.26
CA ASP A 85 -1.87 9.87 0.55
C ASP A 85 -3.39 9.86 0.38
N LEU A 86 -4.14 10.49 1.29
CA LEU A 86 -5.59 10.61 1.26
C LEU A 86 -5.98 11.77 0.34
N LEU A 87 -6.51 11.45 -0.84
CA LEU A 87 -6.73 12.43 -1.91
C LEU A 87 -8.17 12.94 -1.98
N ALA A 88 -9.14 12.10 -1.57
CA ALA A 88 -10.54 12.47 -1.44
C ALA A 88 -11.24 11.53 -0.45
N TRP A 89 -12.25 12.01 0.26
CA TRP A 89 -13.11 11.20 1.13
C TRP A 89 -14.46 11.87 1.31
N ASN A 90 -15.49 11.10 1.66
CA ASN A 90 -16.82 11.63 1.95
C ASN A 90 -17.05 11.86 3.45
N ASP A 91 -18.16 12.51 3.79
CA ASP A 91 -18.52 12.82 5.19
C ASP A 91 -18.64 11.57 6.06
N ALA A 92 -19.11 10.44 5.51
CA ALA A 92 -19.16 9.19 6.24
C ALA A 92 -17.77 8.66 6.61
N ALA A 93 -16.78 8.82 5.72
CA ALA A 93 -15.39 8.50 6.01
C ALA A 93 -14.76 9.49 7.00
N ALA A 94 -15.09 10.79 6.92
CA ALA A 94 -14.66 11.76 7.93
C ALA A 94 -15.20 11.38 9.32
N ASP A 95 -16.48 11.06 9.42
CA ASP A 95 -17.15 10.68 10.67
C ASP A 95 -16.59 9.37 11.26
N VAL A 96 -16.42 8.31 10.44
CA VAL A 96 -15.97 6.99 10.91
C VAL A 96 -14.46 6.89 11.08
N LEU A 97 -13.68 7.43 10.13
CA LEU A 97 -12.23 7.26 10.05
C LEU A 97 -11.47 8.53 10.50
N CYS A 98 -12.17 9.62 10.82
CA CYS A 98 -11.61 10.86 11.35
C CYS A 98 -10.60 11.55 10.43
N PHE A 99 -10.71 11.37 9.12
CA PHE A 99 -9.76 11.93 8.15
C PHE A 99 -9.76 13.47 8.11
N ASP A 100 -10.89 14.09 8.42
CA ASP A 100 -11.05 15.54 8.57
C ASP A 100 -10.27 16.11 9.76
N ARG A 101 -9.91 15.27 10.75
CA ARG A 101 -9.13 15.65 11.92
C ARG A 101 -7.62 15.59 11.70
N LEU A 102 -7.18 15.05 10.56
CA LEU A 102 -5.77 14.99 10.22
C LEU A 102 -5.30 16.34 9.70
N ALA A 103 -4.13 16.79 10.17
CA ALA A 103 -3.45 17.92 9.57
C ALA A 103 -3.13 17.61 8.09
N ASP A 104 -3.04 18.64 7.25
CA ASP A 104 -2.82 18.45 5.80
C ASP A 104 -1.58 17.58 5.49
N ILE A 105 -0.49 17.76 6.25
CA ILE A 105 0.75 16.98 6.12
C ILE A 105 0.63 15.52 6.62
N ASP A 106 -0.45 15.21 7.33
CA ASP A 106 -0.72 13.90 7.93
C ASP A 106 -1.81 13.12 7.20
N ARG A 107 -2.33 13.67 6.09
CA ARG A 107 -3.34 13.03 5.22
C ARG A 107 -2.73 11.90 4.42
N ASN A 108 -2.35 10.84 5.12
CA ASN A 108 -1.80 9.61 4.59
C ASN A 108 -2.28 8.45 5.48
N LEU A 109 -2.75 7.36 4.87
CA LEU A 109 -3.32 6.24 5.63
C LEU A 109 -2.32 5.56 6.56
N LEU A 110 -1.03 5.50 6.19
CA LEU A 110 -0.01 4.91 7.05
C LEU A 110 0.31 5.84 8.22
N VAL A 111 0.36 7.15 7.97
CA VAL A 111 0.53 8.15 9.05
C VAL A 111 -0.65 8.06 10.03
N PHE A 112 -1.88 8.00 9.52
CA PHE A 112 -3.06 7.74 10.35
C PHE A 112 -2.91 6.47 11.19
N MET A 113 -2.51 5.35 10.56
CA MET A 113 -2.42 4.05 11.22
C MET A 113 -1.33 3.98 12.31
N PHE A 114 -0.17 4.60 12.07
CA PHE A 114 1.03 4.40 12.88
C PHE A 114 1.47 5.61 13.71
N ALA A 115 1.08 6.83 13.32
CA ALA A 115 1.50 8.07 13.97
C ALA A 115 0.36 8.78 14.71
N THR A 116 -0.83 8.19 14.78
CA THR A 116 -1.96 8.74 15.55
C THR A 116 -2.53 7.73 16.53
N PRO A 117 -3.00 8.16 17.73
CA PRO A 117 -3.71 7.28 18.65
C PRO A 117 -5.10 6.87 18.12
N LEU A 118 -5.69 7.71 17.25
CA LEU A 118 -7.04 7.52 16.70
C LEU A 118 -7.21 6.16 16.03
N ALA A 119 -6.21 5.70 15.26
CA ALA A 119 -6.29 4.39 14.61
C ALA A 119 -6.29 3.24 15.63
N ARG A 120 -5.49 3.33 16.70
CA ARG A 120 -5.47 2.27 17.73
C ARG A 120 -6.83 2.15 18.43
N ASP A 121 -7.42 3.29 18.79
CA ASP A 121 -8.74 3.31 19.42
C ASP A 121 -9.82 2.79 18.46
N LEU A 122 -9.75 3.20 17.19
CA LEU A 122 -10.73 2.83 16.18
C LEU A 122 -10.67 1.34 15.82
N PHE A 123 -9.49 0.75 15.66
CA PHE A 123 -9.35 -0.66 15.28
C PHE A 123 -9.33 -1.61 16.48
N GLY A 124 -9.08 -1.11 17.69
CA GLY A 124 -9.06 -1.90 18.91
C GLY A 124 -8.19 -3.16 18.79
N ALA A 125 -8.76 -4.32 19.13
CA ALA A 125 -8.06 -5.60 19.07
C ALA A 125 -7.60 -5.99 17.65
N ALA A 126 -8.25 -5.49 16.60
CA ALA A 126 -7.89 -5.78 15.21
C ALA A 126 -6.72 -4.92 14.69
N TRP A 127 -6.24 -3.94 15.48
CA TRP A 127 -5.23 -2.99 15.02
C TRP A 127 -3.94 -3.66 14.57
N HIS A 128 -3.38 -4.61 15.35
CA HIS A 128 -2.10 -5.26 15.00
C HIS A 128 -2.17 -6.06 13.70
N ASP A 129 -3.29 -6.75 13.44
CA ASP A 129 -3.48 -7.52 12.23
C ASP A 129 -3.62 -6.61 11.01
N GLU A 130 -4.35 -5.52 11.18
CA GLU A 130 -4.53 -4.54 10.12
C GLU A 130 -3.24 -3.78 9.81
N ALA A 131 -2.51 -3.34 10.84
CA ALA A 131 -1.22 -2.68 10.72
C ALA A 131 -0.24 -3.53 9.91
N ARG A 132 -0.08 -4.81 10.27
CA ARG A 132 0.77 -5.76 9.51
C ARG A 132 0.30 -5.92 8.07
N ARG A 133 -1.01 -6.00 7.84
CA ARG A 133 -1.57 -6.07 6.48
C ARG A 133 -1.20 -4.84 5.67
N MET A 134 -1.36 -3.64 6.22
CA MET A 134 -1.06 -2.38 5.53
C MET A 134 0.42 -2.25 5.18
N ILE A 135 1.33 -2.62 6.10
CA ILE A 135 2.77 -2.63 5.84
C ILE A 135 3.10 -3.51 4.63
N ALA A 136 2.60 -4.74 4.60
CA ALA A 136 2.90 -5.69 3.53
C ALA A 136 2.31 -5.27 2.17
N LEU A 137 1.18 -4.55 2.17
CA LEU A 137 0.60 -3.97 0.96
C LEU A 137 1.38 -2.75 0.46
N PHE A 138 1.84 -1.91 1.38
CA PHE A 138 2.61 -0.72 1.04
C PHE A 138 3.98 -1.08 0.47
N ARG A 139 4.65 -2.10 1.01
CA ARG A 139 5.96 -2.57 0.55
C ARG A 139 6.01 -2.83 -0.96
N ALA A 140 4.97 -3.47 -1.50
CA ALA A 140 4.86 -3.75 -2.93
C ALA A 140 4.97 -2.49 -3.79
N THR A 141 4.42 -1.37 -3.32
CA THR A 141 4.47 -0.09 -4.03
C THR A 141 5.75 0.68 -3.69
N HIS A 142 6.17 0.67 -2.43
CA HIS A 142 7.40 1.32 -1.97
C HIS A 142 8.63 0.85 -2.75
N ASP A 143 8.82 -0.46 -2.95
CA ASP A 143 10.09 -0.93 -3.53
C ASP A 143 10.25 -0.50 -5.00
N LEU A 144 9.15 -0.15 -5.69
CA LEU A 144 9.18 0.46 -7.04
C LEU A 144 9.62 1.92 -7.03
N TRP A 145 9.60 2.56 -5.86
CA TRP A 145 9.93 3.97 -5.60
C TRP A 145 10.99 4.10 -4.49
N ALA A 146 11.81 3.07 -4.28
CA ALA A 146 12.72 2.99 -3.13
C ALA A 146 13.77 4.11 -3.09
N ASP A 147 14.13 4.64 -4.26
CA ASP A 147 15.10 5.74 -4.40
C ASP A 147 14.44 7.13 -4.39
N ASP A 148 13.10 7.20 -4.36
CA ASP A 148 12.39 8.48 -4.37
C ASP A 148 12.38 9.12 -2.97
N PRO A 149 12.82 10.39 -2.83
CA PRO A 149 12.87 11.06 -1.54
C PRO A 149 11.54 11.07 -0.78
N ALA A 150 10.40 11.20 -1.47
CA ALA A 150 9.10 11.27 -0.82
C ALA A 150 8.68 9.95 -0.17
N PHE A 151 9.14 8.81 -0.69
CA PHE A 151 8.92 7.49 -0.10
C PHE A 151 9.89 7.21 1.04
N ILE A 152 11.16 7.57 0.87
CA ILE A 152 12.19 7.46 1.91
C ILE A 152 11.78 8.25 3.15
N GLU A 153 11.40 9.52 2.99
CA GLU A 153 10.97 10.40 4.07
C GLU A 153 9.75 9.83 4.81
N LEU A 154 8.78 9.28 4.09
CA LEU A 154 7.60 8.67 4.70
C LEU A 154 7.98 7.45 5.54
N VAL A 155 8.82 6.54 5.02
CA VAL A 155 9.24 5.34 5.76
C VAL A 155 10.02 5.71 7.01
N GLU A 156 10.96 6.66 6.94
CA GLU A 156 11.73 7.10 8.10
C GLU A 156 10.84 7.80 9.14
N ARG A 157 9.88 8.61 8.68
CA ARG A 157 8.84 9.18 9.56
C ARG A 157 8.04 8.09 10.28
N LEU A 158 7.60 7.05 9.56
CA LEU A 158 6.81 5.97 10.16
C LEU A 158 7.63 5.10 11.13
N LYS A 159 8.88 4.79 10.79
CA LYS A 159 9.81 4.04 11.66
C LYS A 159 10.10 4.79 12.96
N SER A 160 10.29 6.10 12.90
CA SER A 160 10.51 6.94 14.09
C SER A 160 9.24 7.12 14.94
N SER A 161 8.06 7.07 14.31
CA SER A 161 6.77 7.26 15.00
C SER A 161 6.22 5.98 15.64
N SER A 162 6.65 4.79 15.18
CA SER A 162 6.04 3.52 15.60
C SER A 162 7.02 2.35 15.58
N THR A 163 7.25 1.74 16.74
CA THR A 163 8.01 0.48 16.85
C THR A 163 7.32 -0.66 16.11
N ASP A 164 5.99 -0.74 16.15
CA ASP A 164 5.21 -1.72 15.38
C ASP A 164 5.46 -1.58 13.87
N PHE A 165 5.56 -0.35 13.36
CA PHE A 165 5.93 -0.13 11.96
C PHE A 165 7.36 -0.57 11.69
N ALA A 166 8.33 -0.17 12.51
CA ALA A 166 9.73 -0.52 12.32
C ALA A 166 9.93 -2.05 12.30
N ASP A 167 9.33 -2.76 13.27
CA ASP A 167 9.41 -4.22 13.38
C ASP A 167 8.71 -4.92 12.20
N GLY A 168 7.52 -4.45 11.83
CA GLY A 168 6.78 -4.98 10.69
C GLY A 168 7.50 -4.73 9.37
N TRP A 169 8.10 -3.55 9.21
CA TRP A 169 8.88 -3.18 8.03
C TRP A 169 10.06 -4.14 7.85
N ASN A 170 10.84 -4.41 8.91
CA ASN A 170 12.01 -5.28 8.86
C ASN A 170 11.72 -6.75 8.51
N ARG A 171 10.46 -7.18 8.52
CA ARG A 171 10.07 -8.55 8.10
C ARG A 171 10.01 -8.74 6.59
N HIS A 172 9.97 -7.64 5.82
CA HIS A 172 9.97 -7.67 4.35
C HIS A 172 8.80 -8.44 3.72
N ASP A 173 7.70 -8.61 4.45
CA ASP A 173 6.49 -9.27 3.94
C ASP A 173 5.86 -8.48 2.79
N VAL A 174 5.41 -9.17 1.73
CA VAL A 174 4.66 -8.58 0.61
C VAL A 174 3.30 -9.28 0.47
N ARG A 175 2.23 -8.49 0.27
CA ARG A 175 0.87 -9.00 0.08
C ARG A 175 0.16 -8.31 -1.08
N ILE A 176 -0.91 -8.94 -1.56
CA ILE A 176 -1.86 -8.36 -2.53
C ILE A 176 -3.13 -7.97 -1.77
N GLY A 177 -3.71 -6.82 -2.14
CA GLY A 177 -4.93 -6.31 -1.53
C GLY A 177 -6.13 -7.15 -1.94
N VAL A 178 -6.98 -7.50 -0.97
CA VAL A 178 -8.26 -8.19 -1.19
C VAL A 178 -9.35 -7.49 -0.37
N SER A 179 -10.60 -7.67 -0.77
CA SER A 179 -11.76 -7.30 0.04
C SER A 179 -11.77 -8.02 1.38
N GLY A 180 -12.44 -7.47 2.37
CA GLY A 180 -12.57 -8.12 3.67
C GLY A 180 -13.57 -7.45 4.59
N GLU A 181 -13.51 -7.79 5.86
CA GLU A 181 -14.33 -7.18 6.90
C GLU A 181 -13.51 -6.28 7.82
N LYS A 182 -14.19 -5.32 8.41
CA LYS A 182 -13.66 -4.33 9.35
C LYS A 182 -14.63 -4.24 10.53
N VAL A 183 -14.09 -4.36 11.74
CA VAL A 183 -14.78 -3.96 12.96
C VAL A 183 -14.10 -2.68 13.44
N LEU A 184 -14.86 -1.60 13.52
CA LEU A 184 -14.39 -0.26 13.88
C LEU A 184 -15.13 0.22 15.13
N HIS A 185 -14.41 0.74 16.11
CA HIS A 185 -14.96 1.22 17.38
C HIS A 185 -15.17 2.73 17.31
N HIS A 186 -16.37 3.13 16.89
CA HIS A 186 -16.74 4.53 16.83
C HIS A 186 -17.03 5.08 18.23
N PRO A 187 -16.48 6.25 18.62
CA PRO A 187 -16.57 6.77 19.99
C PRO A 187 -18.01 6.99 20.48
N VAL A 188 -18.94 7.29 19.55
CA VAL A 188 -20.35 7.54 19.88
C VAL A 188 -21.28 6.36 19.53
N ARG A 189 -20.94 5.59 18.49
CA ARG A 189 -21.83 4.55 17.94
C ARG A 189 -21.43 3.13 18.36
N GLY A 190 -20.33 2.99 19.10
CA GLY A 190 -19.79 1.69 19.48
C GLY A 190 -19.20 0.95 18.29
N ALA A 191 -19.28 -0.39 18.32
CA ALA A 191 -18.74 -1.24 17.27
C ALA A 191 -19.56 -1.16 15.98
N LEU A 192 -18.93 -0.74 14.89
CA LEU A 192 -19.44 -0.72 13.54
C LEU A 192 -18.78 -1.84 12.73
N ARG A 193 -19.59 -2.59 11.97
CA ARG A 193 -19.10 -3.68 11.11
C ARG A 193 -19.30 -3.29 9.66
N TYR A 194 -18.25 -3.45 8.87
CA TYR A 194 -18.25 -3.17 7.45
C TYR A 194 -17.60 -4.31 6.68
N THR A 195 -18.16 -4.64 5.52
CA THR A 195 -17.37 -5.20 4.43
C THR A 195 -16.72 -4.05 3.67
N TYR A 196 -15.52 -4.26 3.15
CA TYR A 196 -14.85 -3.27 2.32
C TYR A 196 -14.29 -3.91 1.04
N ALA A 197 -14.25 -3.10 -0.01
CA ALA A 197 -13.64 -3.45 -1.28
C ALA A 197 -12.80 -2.28 -1.79
N THR A 198 -11.77 -2.60 -2.57
CA THR A 198 -10.87 -1.62 -3.19
C THR A 198 -10.89 -1.77 -4.71
N PHE A 199 -10.96 -0.65 -5.42
CA PHE A 199 -10.99 -0.59 -6.88
C PHE A 199 -9.88 0.31 -7.38
N GLN A 200 -9.28 -0.05 -8.52
CA GLN A 200 -8.28 0.77 -9.19
C GLN A 200 -8.97 1.61 -10.27
N SER A 201 -8.56 2.87 -10.43
CA SER A 201 -9.08 3.72 -11.51
C SER A 201 -8.46 3.36 -12.87
N ASN A 202 -9.26 3.49 -13.92
CA ASN A 202 -8.77 3.41 -15.30
C ASN A 202 -8.11 4.72 -15.77
N ASP A 203 -8.49 5.86 -15.19
CA ASP A 203 -7.91 7.17 -15.52
C ASP A 203 -6.45 7.26 -15.06
N ASP A 204 -6.16 6.71 -13.89
CA ASP A 204 -4.82 6.58 -13.32
C ASP A 204 -4.76 5.35 -12.41
N ALA A 205 -3.93 4.38 -12.79
CA ALA A 205 -3.72 3.13 -12.06
C ALA A 205 -3.16 3.32 -10.64
N ALA A 206 -2.58 4.48 -10.32
CA ALA A 206 -2.14 4.80 -8.97
C ALA A 206 -3.30 5.11 -8.02
N LEU A 207 -4.45 5.56 -8.54
CA LEU A 207 -5.62 5.90 -7.74
C LEU A 207 -6.38 4.65 -7.32
N LYS A 208 -6.59 4.51 -6.01
CA LYS A 208 -7.37 3.42 -5.41
C LYS A 208 -8.56 3.98 -4.66
N LEU A 209 -9.76 3.55 -5.03
CA LEU A 209 -11.01 3.82 -4.31
C LEU A 209 -11.26 2.69 -3.31
N ALA A 210 -11.47 3.03 -2.04
CA ALA A 210 -11.98 2.11 -1.04
C ALA A 210 -13.42 2.49 -0.69
N ILE A 211 -14.30 1.49 -0.63
CA ILE A 211 -15.70 1.65 -0.20
C ILE A 211 -16.02 0.66 0.92
N TYR A 212 -16.86 1.09 1.84
CA TYR A 212 -17.30 0.31 3.00
C TYR A 212 -18.81 0.14 2.91
N THR A 213 -19.32 -1.04 3.26
CA THR A 213 -20.76 -1.35 3.28
C THR A 213 -21.10 -2.03 4.61
N PRO A 214 -22.09 -1.56 5.38
CA PRO A 214 -22.49 -2.17 6.63
C PRO A 214 -22.84 -3.66 6.47
N VAL A 215 -22.59 -4.45 7.53
CA VAL A 215 -22.98 -5.86 7.65
C VAL A 215 -24.02 -6.01 8.75
#